data_AF-A0A9P0LEZ5-F1
#
_entry.id   AF-A0A9P0LEZ5-F1
#
_cell.length_a   1.000
_cell.length_b   1.000
_cell.length_c   1.000
_cell.angle_alpha   90.00
_cell.angle_beta   90.00
_cell.angle_gamma   90.00
#
_symmetry.space_group_name_H-M   'P 1'
#
loop_
_entity.id
_entity.type
_entity.pdbx_description
1 polymer ?
#
loop_
_entity_poly.entity_id
_entity_poly.type
_entity_poly.pdbx_seq_one_letter_code
_entity_poly.pdbx_strand_id
1 'polypeptide(L)'
;MRSYHLYLCLEDIRALEYRPVRVKGEFLHDKELYIGPRSLLTEGDASTKSSLISSKTNTNQGYLVVTPFKLKDRDETILVNRGWVPVQNKNAKTRENGQVKGEVNVIGVVRTEENRPTFSMKNKPDSKLFFYRDLPTMAKLTHSDQIYLDATNDFDIPEGPIGGQTRVSLRNEHLSYILTWFSLSAATGYMWYKRFVV
;
A
#
# COMPACT_ATOMS: atom_id res chain seq x y z
N MET A 1 -1.88 19.44 17.97
CA MET A 1 -1.23 18.77 16.83
C MET A 1 0.26 19.08 16.89
N ARG A 2 1.11 18.10 17.21
CA ARG A 2 2.56 18.30 17.23
C ARG A 2 3.07 18.30 15.78
N SER A 3 3.60 19.43 15.33
CA SER A 3 4.34 19.52 14.08
C SER A 3 5.69 18.85 14.29
N TYR A 4 5.87 17.65 13.76
CA TYR A 4 7.12 16.91 13.90
C TYR A 4 8.12 17.43 12.87
N HIS A 5 8.93 18.43 13.23
CA HIS A 5 10.20 18.71 12.54
C HIS A 5 11.23 17.64 12.95
N LEU A 6 11.02 16.40 12.50
CA LEU A 6 11.99 15.31 12.68
C LEU A 6 12.83 15.21 11.41
N TYR A 7 14.14 15.38 11.56
CA TYR A 7 15.11 14.83 10.61
C TYR A 7 14.86 13.32 10.59
N LEU A 8 14.27 12.80 9.52
CA LEU A 8 13.85 11.40 9.48
C LEU A 8 15.03 10.58 8.99
N CYS A 9 15.83 10.04 9.92
CA CYS A 9 16.74 8.96 9.58
C CYS A 9 15.92 7.71 9.18
N LEU A 10 16.49 6.77 8.44
CA LEU A 10 15.78 5.57 7.98
C LEU A 10 15.17 4.77 9.14
N GLU A 11 15.83 4.77 10.31
CA GLU A 11 15.31 4.19 11.55
C GLU A 11 14.04 4.87 12.06
N ASP A 12 13.97 6.21 12.02
CA ASP A 12 12.79 6.97 12.47
C ASP A 12 11.58 6.72 11.57
N ILE A 13 11.81 6.49 10.27
CA ILE A 13 10.75 6.21 9.29
C ILE A 13 10.12 4.85 9.56
N ARG A 14 10.90 3.85 9.94
CA ARG A 14 10.36 2.54 10.35
C ARG A 14 9.48 2.67 11.59
N ALA A 15 9.82 3.54 12.53
CA ALA A 15 8.98 3.82 13.70
C ALA A 15 7.67 4.56 13.34
N LEU A 16 7.62 5.21 12.19
CA LEU A 16 6.43 5.86 11.64
C LEU A 16 5.62 4.95 10.70
N GLU A 17 5.99 3.69 10.50
CA GLU A 17 5.20 2.78 9.66
C GLU A 17 3.74 2.73 10.16
N TYR A 18 2.79 2.81 9.23
CA TYR A 18 1.35 2.91 9.49
C TYR A 18 0.86 4.23 10.10
N ARG A 19 1.73 5.25 10.25
CA ARG A 19 1.29 6.57 10.70
C ARG A 19 0.95 7.48 9.51
N PRO A 20 -0.13 8.26 9.61
CA PRO A 20 -0.43 9.29 8.62
C PRO A 20 0.57 10.44 8.75
N VAL A 21 1.12 10.86 7.63
CA VAL A 21 2.06 11.98 7.50
C VAL A 21 1.54 12.90 6.41
N ARG A 22 1.71 14.21 6.63
CA ARG A 22 1.38 15.23 5.64
C ARG A 22 2.68 15.83 5.11
N VAL A 23 2.82 15.86 3.79
CA VAL A 23 3.99 16.41 3.10
C VAL A 23 3.57 17.42 2.06
N LYS A 24 4.44 18.41 1.80
CA LYS A 24 4.24 19.46 0.79
C LYS A 24 5.38 19.45 -0.21
N GLY A 25 5.07 19.66 -1.48
CA GLY A 25 6.06 19.51 -2.54
C GLY A 25 5.43 19.35 -3.91
N GLU A 26 6.24 18.90 -4.87
CA GLU A 26 5.86 18.77 -6.27
C GLU A 26 6.13 17.35 -6.79
N PHE A 27 5.24 16.85 -7.66
CA PHE A 27 5.40 15.55 -8.29
C PHE A 27 6.30 15.61 -9.53
N LEU A 28 7.29 14.72 -9.59
CA LEU A 28 8.17 14.54 -10.73
C LEU A 28 7.57 13.51 -11.70
N HIS A 29 6.59 13.95 -12.50
CA HIS A 29 5.82 13.08 -13.40
C HIS A 29 6.66 12.35 -14.47
N ASP A 30 7.84 12.86 -14.80
CA ASP A 30 8.74 12.26 -15.80
C ASP A 30 9.33 10.91 -15.34
N LYS A 31 9.37 10.72 -14.01
CA LYS A 31 9.99 9.58 -13.33
C LYS A 31 8.97 8.62 -12.72
N GLU A 32 7.73 8.63 -13.20
CA GLU A 32 6.67 7.74 -12.71
C GLU A 32 6.97 6.26 -12.95
N LEU A 33 6.65 5.45 -11.93
CA LEU A 33 6.81 4.01 -11.88
C LEU A 33 5.44 3.34 -11.69
N TYR A 34 5.33 2.08 -12.09
CA TYR A 34 4.09 1.31 -12.00
C TYR A 34 4.29 0.05 -11.17
N ILE A 35 3.42 -0.18 -10.18
CA ILE A 35 3.35 -1.45 -9.45
C ILE A 35 2.10 -2.21 -9.90
N GLY A 36 2.26 -3.41 -10.46
CA GLY A 36 1.13 -4.23 -10.87
C GLY A 36 1.51 -5.60 -11.47
N PRO A 37 0.51 -6.38 -11.87
CA PRO A 37 -0.92 -6.04 -11.86
C PRO A 37 -1.51 -5.97 -10.44
N ARG A 38 -2.41 -5.01 -10.22
CA ARG A 38 -3.21 -4.87 -8.98
C ARG A 38 -4.69 -4.74 -9.32
N SER A 39 -5.53 -5.32 -8.46
CA SER A 39 -6.97 -5.15 -8.54
C SER A 39 -7.40 -3.87 -7.85
N LEU A 40 -8.40 -3.18 -8.40
CA LEU A 40 -9.08 -2.07 -7.70
C LEU A 40 -9.70 -2.61 -6.40
N LEU A 41 -9.45 -1.94 -5.28
CA LEU A 41 -10.13 -2.18 -4.02
C LEU A 41 -11.41 -1.33 -4.01
N THR A 42 -12.56 -2.00 -4.00
CA THR A 42 -13.86 -1.37 -3.70
C THR A 42 -14.06 -1.35 -2.19
N GLU A 43 -14.86 -0.43 -1.67
CA GLU A 43 -15.23 -0.43 -0.25
C GLU A 43 -15.81 -1.80 0.15
N GLY A 44 -15.21 -2.44 1.17
CA GLY A 44 -15.58 -3.78 1.64
C GLY A 44 -14.71 -4.95 1.12
N ASP A 45 -13.88 -4.74 0.10
CA ASP A 45 -13.07 -5.79 -0.57
C ASP A 45 -11.71 -6.08 0.10
N ALA A 46 -11.41 -5.55 1.28
CA ALA A 46 -10.15 -5.80 1.99
C ALA A 46 -9.88 -7.32 2.19
N SER A 47 -10.95 -8.13 2.21
CA SER A 47 -10.93 -9.59 2.37
C SER A 47 -10.78 -10.40 1.07
N THR A 48 -10.96 -9.79 -0.11
CA THR A 48 -10.90 -10.47 -1.42
C THR A 48 -9.49 -10.97 -1.73
N LYS A 49 -9.13 -12.13 -1.17
CA LYS A 49 -7.89 -12.89 -1.45
C LYS A 49 -7.55 -12.71 -2.91
N SER A 50 -6.30 -12.34 -3.20
CA SER A 50 -5.75 -12.24 -4.55
C SER A 50 -5.85 -13.60 -5.22
N SER A 51 -7.04 -13.92 -5.71
CA SER A 51 -7.38 -15.21 -6.27
C SER A 51 -6.84 -15.20 -7.67
N LEU A 52 -5.87 -16.07 -7.91
CA LEU A 52 -5.38 -16.39 -9.26
C LEU A 52 -6.51 -16.89 -10.19
N ILE A 53 -7.72 -17.08 -9.65
CA ILE A 53 -8.92 -17.61 -10.31
C ILE A 53 -10.03 -16.56 -10.42
N SER A 54 -9.76 -15.26 -10.18
CA SER A 54 -10.78 -14.22 -10.40
C SER A 54 -10.91 -13.88 -11.89
N SER A 55 -11.41 -14.86 -12.64
CA SER A 55 -11.81 -14.76 -14.03
C SER A 55 -13.28 -14.35 -14.08
N LYS A 56 -13.54 -13.03 -14.03
CA LYS A 56 -14.72 -12.40 -14.60
C LYS A 56 -14.56 -10.89 -14.47
N THR A 57 -14.40 -10.24 -15.62
CA THR A 57 -14.21 -8.80 -15.86
C THR A 57 -12.75 -8.31 -15.82
N ASN A 58 -12.18 -8.09 -17.02
CA ASN A 58 -10.95 -7.32 -17.28
C ASN A 58 -11.03 -5.85 -16.77
N THR A 59 -12.13 -5.44 -16.14
CA THR A 59 -12.41 -4.05 -15.76
C THR A 59 -11.72 -3.64 -14.46
N ASN A 60 -11.29 -4.59 -13.62
CA ASN A 60 -10.73 -4.28 -12.30
C ASN A 60 -9.21 -4.47 -12.22
N GLN A 61 -8.54 -4.80 -13.32
CA GLN A 61 -7.07 -4.89 -13.33
C GLN A 61 -6.45 -3.53 -13.67
N GLY A 62 -5.37 -3.19 -13.00
CA GLY A 62 -4.69 -1.93 -13.20
C GLY A 62 -3.33 -1.89 -12.52
N TYR A 63 -2.83 -0.68 -12.32
CA TYR A 63 -1.51 -0.40 -11.79
C TYR A 63 -1.59 0.65 -10.70
N LEU A 64 -0.78 0.49 -9.66
CA LEU A 64 -0.50 1.58 -8.73
C LEU A 64 0.56 2.49 -9.34
N VAL A 65 0.28 3.79 -9.35
CA VAL A 65 1.19 4.81 -9.89
C VAL A 65 2.04 5.35 -8.75
N VAL A 66 3.33 5.09 -8.81
CA VAL A 66 4.31 5.61 -7.85
C VAL A 66 5.10 6.73 -8.51
N THR A 67 4.99 7.92 -7.95
CA THR A 67 5.64 9.13 -8.49
C THR A 67 6.62 9.67 -7.46
N PRO A 68 7.86 9.99 -7.85
CA PRO A 68 8.78 10.70 -6.98
C PRO A 68 8.23 12.10 -6.67
N PHE A 69 8.33 12.49 -5.41
CA PHE A 69 7.78 13.73 -4.87
C PHE A 69 8.91 14.52 -4.23
N LYS A 70 9.25 15.66 -4.83
CA LYS A 70 10.27 16.56 -4.28
C LYS A 70 9.64 17.39 -3.18
N LEU A 71 10.16 17.25 -1.96
CA LEU A 71 9.68 18.03 -0.83
C LEU A 71 10.05 19.51 -1.03
N LYS A 72 9.17 20.41 -0.59
CA LYS A 72 9.48 21.86 -0.60
C LYS A 72 10.35 22.26 0.58
N ASP A 73 10.07 21.68 1.75
CA ASP A 73 10.73 22.05 3.00
C ASP A 73 12.19 21.52 3.07
N ARG A 74 12.56 20.57 2.19
CA ARG A 74 13.85 19.86 2.19
C ARG A 74 14.27 19.50 0.77
N ASP A 75 15.57 19.36 0.52
CA ASP A 75 16.09 18.86 -0.77
C ASP A 75 16.10 17.32 -0.83
N GLU A 76 15.05 16.71 -0.31
CA GLU A 76 14.82 15.26 -0.30
C GLU A 76 13.70 14.92 -1.30
N THR A 77 13.82 13.79 -1.96
CA THR A 77 12.79 13.30 -2.89
C THR A 77 12.30 11.96 -2.39
N ILE A 78 10.99 11.82 -2.17
CA ILE A 78 10.40 10.60 -1.63
C ILE A 78 9.54 9.91 -2.69
N LEU A 79 9.23 8.62 -2.51
CA LEU A 79 8.30 7.91 -3.38
C LEU A 79 6.89 8.01 -2.82
N VAL A 80 5.94 8.43 -3.66
CA VAL A 80 4.53 8.51 -3.27
C VAL A 80 3.72 7.62 -4.20
N ASN A 81 3.05 6.61 -3.65
CA ASN A 81 1.97 5.93 -4.34
C ASN A 81 0.76 6.82 -4.37
N ARG A 82 0.42 7.31 -5.56
CA ARG A 82 -0.70 8.21 -5.78
C ARG A 82 -2.04 7.49 -5.83
N GLY A 83 -2.03 6.19 -6.09
CA GLY A 83 -3.25 5.41 -6.23
C GLY A 83 -3.27 4.49 -7.43
N TRP A 84 -4.43 3.88 -7.66
CA TRP A 84 -4.66 2.91 -8.74
C TRP A 84 -5.19 3.59 -10.01
N VAL A 85 -4.72 3.10 -11.16
CA VAL A 85 -5.26 3.46 -12.48
C VAL A 85 -5.60 2.19 -13.27
N PRO A 86 -6.67 2.22 -14.10
CA PRO A 86 -6.99 1.11 -14.98
C PRO A 86 -5.89 0.93 -16.05
N VAL A 87 -5.78 -0.27 -16.64
CA VAL A 87 -4.77 -0.57 -17.68
C VAL A 87 -4.78 0.45 -18.83
N GLN A 88 -5.96 0.94 -19.21
CA GLN A 88 -6.15 1.92 -20.28
C GLN A 88 -5.53 3.28 -19.95
N ASN A 89 -5.47 3.64 -18.66
CA ASN A 89 -4.94 4.91 -18.16
C ASN A 89 -3.53 4.77 -17.58
N LYS A 90 -2.82 3.69 -17.93
CA LYS A 90 -1.43 3.49 -17.53
C LYS A 90 -0.54 4.64 -18.02
N ASN A 91 -0.72 5.08 -19.26
CA ASN A 91 0.13 6.10 -19.85
C ASN A 91 -0.18 7.48 -19.23
N ALA A 92 0.84 8.21 -18.79
CA ALA A 92 0.69 9.57 -18.27
C ALA A 92 -0.07 10.50 -19.23
N LYS A 93 0.12 10.33 -20.55
CA LYS A 93 -0.55 11.14 -21.58
C LYS A 93 -2.05 10.91 -21.68
N THR A 94 -2.55 9.76 -21.25
CA THR A 94 -4.01 9.49 -21.26
C THR A 94 -4.72 10.01 -20.02
N ARG A 95 -3.97 10.60 -19.07
CA ARG A 95 -4.47 11.11 -17.79
C ARG A 95 -3.92 12.49 -17.44
N GLU A 96 -3.82 13.39 -18.43
CA GLU A 96 -3.24 14.73 -18.23
C GLU A 96 -3.96 15.55 -17.16
N ASN A 97 -5.30 15.45 -17.08
CA ASN A 97 -6.10 16.09 -16.04
C ASN A 97 -5.75 15.58 -14.63
N GLY A 98 -5.34 14.31 -14.53
CA GLY A 98 -4.85 13.70 -13.31
C GLY A 98 -3.41 14.09 -12.94
N GLN A 99 -2.64 14.74 -13.82
CA GLN A 99 -1.25 15.15 -13.54
C GLN A 99 -1.23 16.54 -12.92
N VAL A 100 -1.34 16.59 -11.59
CA VAL A 100 -1.35 17.85 -10.85
C VAL A 100 0.02 18.51 -10.92
N LYS A 101 0.08 19.68 -11.57
CA LYS A 101 1.31 20.48 -11.71
C LYS A 101 1.44 21.46 -10.53
N GLY A 102 2.67 21.67 -10.08
CA GLY A 102 2.99 22.61 -9.00
C GLY A 102 2.89 22.01 -7.60
N GLU A 103 2.87 22.90 -6.60
CA GLU A 103 2.96 22.53 -5.19
C GLU A 103 1.62 21.98 -4.66
N VAL A 104 1.66 20.78 -4.09
CA VAL A 104 0.50 20.09 -3.53
C VAL A 104 0.77 19.59 -2.12
N ASN A 105 -0.31 19.45 -1.35
CA ASN A 105 -0.28 18.82 -0.03
C ASN A 105 -0.74 17.37 -0.16
N VAL A 106 0.12 16.41 0.14
CA VAL A 106 -0.22 14.98 0.12
C VAL A 106 -0.36 14.48 1.55
N ILE A 107 -1.46 13.77 1.82
CA ILE A 107 -1.66 13.02 3.06
C ILE A 107 -1.50 11.55 2.74
N GLY A 108 -0.54 10.89 3.37
CA GLY A 108 -0.25 9.49 3.11
C GLY A 108 0.26 8.75 4.33
N VAL A 109 0.24 7.42 4.23
CA VAL A 109 0.72 6.53 5.29
C VAL A 109 2.10 6.02 4.93
N VAL A 110 3.04 6.09 5.87
CA VAL A 110 4.39 5.56 5.68
C VAL A 110 4.34 4.03 5.61
N ARG A 111 5.00 3.45 4.60
CA ARG A 111 5.10 2.00 4.43
C ARG A 111 6.54 1.59 4.13
N THR A 112 6.99 0.51 4.76
CA THR A 112 8.35 -0.04 4.59
C THR A 112 8.43 -0.94 3.35
N GLU A 113 9.63 -1.34 2.94
CA GLU A 113 9.84 -2.32 1.87
C GLU A 113 8.99 -3.60 2.06
N GLU A 114 8.51 -4.17 0.94
CA GLU A 114 7.78 -5.43 0.96
C GLU A 114 8.73 -6.59 0.62
N ASN A 115 8.75 -7.63 1.47
CA ASN A 115 9.49 -8.85 1.15
C ASN A 115 8.94 -9.48 -0.13
N ARG A 116 9.85 -9.85 -1.04
CA ARG A 116 9.46 -10.49 -2.30
C ARG A 116 8.65 -11.77 -2.02
N PRO A 117 7.41 -11.88 -2.51
CA PRO A 117 6.65 -13.12 -2.38
C PRO A 117 7.30 -14.24 -3.19
N THR A 118 7.36 -15.45 -2.65
CA THR A 118 8.01 -16.62 -3.27
C THR A 118 7.53 -16.91 -4.69
N PHE A 119 6.25 -16.67 -4.97
CA PHE A 119 5.61 -16.91 -6.27
C PHE A 119 5.44 -15.66 -7.14
N SER A 120 6.19 -14.58 -6.87
CA SER A 120 6.13 -13.35 -7.67
C SER A 120 7.22 -13.29 -8.75
N MET A 121 6.84 -12.73 -9.89
CA MET A 121 7.78 -12.39 -10.97
C MET A 121 8.84 -11.39 -10.46
N LYS A 122 10.01 -11.39 -11.09
CA LYS A 122 11.05 -10.39 -10.81
C LYS A 122 10.63 -9.03 -11.36
N ASN A 123 10.94 -7.96 -10.63
CA ASN A 123 10.74 -6.57 -11.07
C ASN A 123 11.49 -6.32 -12.40
N LYS A 124 10.96 -5.42 -13.22
CA LYS A 124 11.54 -4.99 -14.50
C LYS A 124 11.84 -3.49 -14.46
N PRO A 125 12.97 -3.08 -13.87
CA PRO A 125 13.32 -1.67 -13.71
C PRO A 125 13.39 -0.94 -15.06
N ASP A 126 13.90 -1.60 -16.11
CA ASP A 126 14.05 -1.04 -17.46
C ASP A 126 12.73 -0.57 -18.07
N SER A 127 11.62 -1.24 -17.76
CA SER A 127 10.28 -0.87 -18.23
C SER A 127 9.46 -0.10 -17.20
N LYS A 128 10.10 0.38 -16.12
CA LYS A 128 9.47 1.07 -14.99
C LYS A 128 8.31 0.26 -14.35
N LEU A 129 8.35 -1.07 -14.45
CA LEU A 129 7.31 -1.97 -14.00
C LEU A 129 7.79 -2.88 -12.87
N PHE A 130 7.10 -2.78 -11.74
CA PHE A 130 7.38 -3.52 -10.52
C PHE A 130 6.19 -4.43 -10.18
N PHE A 131 6.46 -5.62 -9.66
CA PHE A 131 5.43 -6.58 -9.23
C PHE A 131 5.23 -6.57 -7.71
N TYR A 132 6.26 -6.16 -6.98
CA TYR A 132 6.27 -5.96 -5.52
C TYR A 132 7.05 -4.68 -5.19
N ARG A 133 6.84 -4.14 -3.98
CA ARG A 133 7.47 -2.90 -3.54
C ARG A 133 8.94 -3.12 -3.13
N ASP A 134 9.84 -2.86 -4.07
CA ASP A 134 11.30 -2.87 -3.90
C ASP A 134 11.81 -1.42 -3.83
N LEU A 135 11.91 -0.90 -2.60
CA LEU A 135 12.31 0.49 -2.38
C LEU A 135 13.74 0.79 -2.83
N PRO A 136 14.76 -0.05 -2.55
CA PRO A 136 16.12 0.22 -2.99
C PRO A 136 16.23 0.38 -4.51
N THR A 137 15.56 -0.46 -5.29
CA THR A 137 15.61 -0.40 -6.75
C THR A 137 14.81 0.78 -7.31
N MET A 138 13.63 1.05 -6.76
CA MET A 138 12.80 2.20 -7.17
C MET A 138 13.48 3.54 -6.87
N ALA A 139 14.09 3.64 -5.69
CA ALA A 139 14.82 4.83 -5.24
C ALA A 139 16.03 5.11 -6.13
N LYS A 140 16.84 4.09 -6.42
CA LYS A 140 17.99 4.21 -7.34
C LYS A 140 17.58 4.68 -8.74
N LEU A 141 16.49 4.13 -9.28
CA LEU A 141 16.04 4.45 -10.64
C LEU A 141 15.48 5.88 -10.76
N THR A 142 14.93 6.42 -9.68
CA THR A 142 14.29 7.75 -9.66
C THR A 142 15.19 8.84 -9.08
N HIS A 143 16.33 8.47 -8.48
CA HIS A 143 17.17 9.32 -7.64
C HIS A 143 16.39 9.91 -6.47
N SER A 144 15.61 9.07 -5.80
CA SER A 144 14.85 9.40 -4.59
C SER A 144 15.45 8.70 -3.38
N ASP A 145 15.05 9.13 -2.19
CA ASP A 145 15.30 8.45 -0.93
C ASP A 145 14.42 7.19 -0.82
N GLN A 146 14.83 6.26 0.05
CA GLN A 146 14.12 4.99 0.30
C GLN A 146 12.91 5.19 1.24
N ILE A 147 12.11 6.21 0.95
CA ILE A 147 10.93 6.61 1.72
C ILE A 147 9.72 6.42 0.83
N TYR A 148 8.71 5.70 1.32
CA TYR A 148 7.50 5.41 0.56
C TYR A 148 6.25 5.80 1.35
N LEU A 149 5.43 6.63 0.72
CA LEU A 149 4.13 7.04 1.22
C LEU A 149 3.02 6.47 0.35
N ASP A 150 1.97 5.96 1.00
CA ASP A 150 0.74 5.54 0.34
C ASP A 150 -0.32 6.63 0.49
N ALA A 151 -0.75 7.27 -0.60
CA ALA A 151 -1.71 8.37 -0.54
C ALA A 151 -3.07 7.87 -0.02
N THR A 152 -3.63 8.61 0.93
CA THR A 152 -4.95 8.30 1.52
C THR A 152 -6.07 8.78 0.59
N ASN A 153 -7.31 8.33 0.81
CA ASN A 153 -8.49 8.79 0.06
C ASN A 153 -8.71 10.32 0.09
N ASP A 154 -8.14 11.01 1.08
CA ASP A 154 -8.20 12.48 1.18
C ASP A 154 -7.48 13.19 0.02
N PHE A 155 -6.62 12.48 -0.72
CA PHE A 155 -5.90 12.99 -1.88
C PHE A 155 -6.50 12.40 -3.17
N ASP A 156 -7.77 12.72 -3.43
CA ASP A 156 -8.44 12.34 -4.67
C ASP A 156 -8.36 13.46 -5.71
N ILE A 157 -7.87 13.12 -6.89
CA ILE A 157 -7.74 14.06 -8.02
C ILE A 157 -8.79 13.61 -9.05
N PRO A 158 -9.73 14.48 -9.46
CA PRO A 158 -10.68 14.14 -10.52
C PRO A 158 -9.96 13.63 -11.77
N GLU A 159 -10.35 12.46 -12.27
CA GLU A 159 -9.72 11.76 -13.41
C GLU A 159 -8.24 11.34 -13.19
N GLY A 160 -7.76 11.41 -11.95
CA GLY A 160 -6.43 10.96 -11.53
C GLY A 160 -6.41 9.55 -10.94
N PRO A 161 -5.23 9.09 -10.46
CA PRO A 161 -5.11 7.83 -9.75
C PRO A 161 -5.99 7.81 -8.49
N ILE A 162 -6.71 6.70 -8.30
CA ILE A 162 -7.64 6.51 -7.17
C ILE A 162 -6.83 6.19 -5.90
N GLY A 163 -6.86 7.10 -4.92
CA GLY A 163 -6.16 6.98 -3.64
C GLY A 163 -6.68 5.85 -2.72
N GLY A 164 -6.01 5.66 -1.59
CA GLY A 164 -6.38 4.74 -0.50
C GLY A 164 -6.52 3.27 -0.90
N GLN A 165 -5.74 2.85 -1.88
CA GLN A 165 -5.69 1.46 -2.36
C GLN A 165 -4.79 0.56 -1.50
N THR A 166 -4.57 0.95 -0.24
CA THR A 166 -3.80 0.18 0.73
C THR A 166 -4.63 -1.00 1.20
N ARG A 167 -4.24 -2.21 0.79
CA ARG A 167 -4.90 -3.44 1.26
C ARG A 167 -4.51 -3.73 2.71
N VAL A 168 -5.42 -3.49 3.65
CA VAL A 168 -5.24 -3.87 5.06
C VAL A 168 -5.98 -5.19 5.30
N SER A 169 -5.25 -6.31 5.25
CA SER A 169 -5.81 -7.62 5.62
C SER A 169 -5.37 -7.99 7.04
N LEU A 170 -6.27 -7.83 8.01
CA LEU A 170 -6.07 -8.37 9.35
C LEU A 170 -6.54 -9.82 9.35
N ARG A 171 -5.66 -10.74 9.77
CA ARG A 171 -5.99 -12.16 9.90
C ARG A 171 -6.95 -12.33 11.09
N ASN A 172 -8.18 -12.75 10.82
CA ASN A 172 -9.21 -12.95 11.83
C ASN A 172 -9.40 -14.45 12.10
N GLU A 173 -8.73 -14.95 13.13
CA GLU A 173 -8.83 -16.36 13.59
C GLU A 173 -9.63 -16.46 14.90
N HIS A 174 -10.26 -15.38 15.36
CA HIS A 174 -10.85 -15.31 16.69
C HIS A 174 -11.92 -16.39 16.91
N LEU A 175 -12.77 -16.66 15.92
CA LEU A 175 -13.77 -17.71 16.02
C LEU A 175 -13.14 -19.11 16.16
N SER A 176 -12.06 -19.39 15.42
CA SER A 176 -11.34 -20.66 15.49
C SER A 176 -10.73 -20.88 16.88
N TYR A 177 -10.13 -19.82 17.44
CA TYR A 177 -9.63 -19.85 18.83
C TYR A 177 -10.75 -20.04 19.84
N ILE A 178 -11.87 -19.31 19.73
CA ILE A 178 -13.05 -19.47 20.59
C ILE A 178 -13.50 -20.94 20.56
N LEU A 179 -13.73 -21.50 19.38
CA LEU A 179 -14.16 -22.89 19.25
C LEU A 179 -13.17 -23.86 19.90
N THR A 180 -11.87 -23.67 19.68
CA THR A 180 -10.84 -24.53 20.26
C THR A 180 -10.85 -24.49 21.79
N TRP A 181 -10.80 -23.29 22.37
CA TRP A 181 -10.71 -23.10 23.82
C TRP A 181 -11.99 -23.50 24.54
N PHE A 182 -13.17 -23.20 23.99
CA PHE A 182 -14.44 -23.62 24.58
C PHE A 182 -14.66 -25.13 24.45
N SER A 183 -14.26 -25.75 23.34
CA SER A 183 -14.33 -27.22 23.18
C SER A 183 -13.43 -27.93 24.19
N LEU A 184 -12.19 -27.45 24.36
CA LEU A 184 -11.25 -28.03 25.32
C LEU A 184 -11.71 -27.84 26.77
N SER A 185 -12.30 -26.68 27.09
CA SER A 185 -12.89 -26.41 28.40
C SER A 185 -14.10 -27.28 28.67
N ALA A 186 -14.98 -27.49 27.68
CA ALA A 186 -16.14 -28.37 27.81
C ALA A 186 -15.72 -29.83 27.99
N ALA A 187 -14.73 -30.31 27.23
CA ALA A 187 -14.23 -31.68 27.35
C ALA A 187 -13.59 -31.94 28.72
N THR A 188 -12.74 -31.03 29.21
CA THR A 188 -12.11 -31.16 30.53
C THR A 188 -13.11 -31.03 31.67
N GLY A 189 -14.07 -30.09 31.56
CA GLY A 189 -15.19 -29.97 32.51
C GLY A 189 -16.05 -31.24 32.57
N TYR A 190 -16.35 -31.85 31.43
CA TYR A 190 -17.08 -33.12 31.37
C TYR A 190 -16.32 -34.27 32.03
N MET A 191 -15.02 -34.41 31.75
CA MET A 191 -14.19 -35.43 32.39
C MET A 191 -14.13 -35.27 33.92
N TRP A 192 -14.00 -34.03 34.39
CA TRP A 192 -14.02 -33.73 35.82
C TRP A 192 -15.35 -34.10 36.47
N TYR A 193 -16.47 -33.71 35.85
CA TYR A 193 -17.82 -34.06 36.32
C TYR A 193 -18.02 -35.58 36.43
N LYS A 194 -17.59 -36.32 35.40
CA LYS A 194 -17.65 -37.79 35.36
C LYS A 194 -16.73 -38.50 36.35
N ARG A 195 -15.72 -37.82 36.91
CA ARG A 195 -14.74 -38.42 37.81
C ARG A 195 -15.04 -38.18 39.28
N PHE A 196 -15.69 -37.06 39.60
CA PHE A 196 -15.86 -36.58 40.98
C PHE A 196 -17.31 -36.38 41.40
N VAL A 197 -18.25 -36.21 40.47
CA VAL A 197 -19.67 -35.96 40.78
C VAL A 197 -20.54 -37.19 40.52
N VAL A 198 -20.30 -37.87 39.39
CA VAL A 198 -20.91 -39.16 39.02
C VAL A 198 -19.97 -40.28 39.40
#